data_AF-A0A7Y4RJQ3-F1
#
_entry.id   AF-A0A7Y4RJQ3-F1
#
_cell.length_a   1.000
_cell.length_b   1.000
_cell.length_c   1.000
_cell.angle_alpha   90.00
_cell.angle_beta   90.00
_cell.angle_gamma   90.00
#
_symmetry.space_group_name_H-M   'P 1'
#
loop_
_entity.id
_entity.type
_entity.pdbx_description
1 polymer ?
#
loop_
_entity_poly.entity_id
_entity_poly.type
_entity_poly.pdbx_seq_one_letter_code
_entity_poly.pdbx_strand_id
1 'polypeptide(L)' 'MTVVVLADVAERELARGFHARFVHSERMTLAFWRVIDGATLPTHA' A
#
# COMPACT_ATOMS: atom_id res chain seq x y z
N MET A 1 -15.04 -14.92 -8.66
CA MET A 1 -13.63 -14.51 -8.49
C MET A 1 -13.57 -13.02 -8.78
N THR A 2 -13.18 -12.19 -7.81
CA THR A 2 -13.11 -10.73 -7.99
C THR A 2 -11.72 -10.36 -8.46
N VAL A 3 -11.64 -9.61 -9.56
CA VAL A 3 -10.38 -9.05 -10.07
C VAL A 3 -10.38 -7.56 -9.78
N VAL A 4 -9.30 -7.06 -9.19
CA VAL A 4 -9.11 -5.64 -8.90
C VAL A 4 -8.03 -5.10 -9.83
N VAL A 5 -8.37 -4.06 -10.61
CA VAL A 5 -7.40 -3.34 -11.44
C VAL A 5 -6.65 -2.36 -10.55
N LEU A 6 -5.38 -2.65 -10.29
CA LEU A 6 -4.58 -1.88 -9.32
C LEU A 6 -4.50 -0.38 -9.67
N ALA A 7 -4.50 -0.05 -10.96
CA ALA A 7 -4.45 1.32 -11.47
C ALA A 7 -5.60 2.21 -10.94
N ASP A 8 -6.77 1.61 -10.71
CA ASP A 8 -7.99 2.30 -10.26
C ASP A 8 -8.04 2.46 -8.72
N VAL A 9 -7.15 1.79 -7.98
CA VAL A 9 -7.05 1.92 -6.53
C VAL A 9 -6.27 3.17 -6.19
N ALA A 10 -6.89 4.06 -5.41
CA ALA A 10 -6.26 5.29 -4.95
C ALA A 10 -5.00 5.00 -4.13
N GLU A 11 -3.92 5.68 -4.49
CA GLU A 11 -2.65 5.61 -3.78
C GLU A 11 -2.59 6.69 -2.70
N ARG A 12 -2.07 6.33 -1.52
CA ARG A 12 -1.98 7.21 -0.36
C ARG A 12 -0.59 7.15 0.24
N GLU A 13 -0.07 8.29 0.68
CA GLU A 13 1.15 8.32 1.49
C GLU A 13 0.81 8.01 2.95
N LEU A 14 1.46 6.99 3.52
CA LEU A 14 1.21 6.58 4.91
C LEU A 14 2.34 6.94 5.88
N ALA A 15 3.56 7.05 5.35
CA ALA A 15 4.70 7.61 6.03
C ALA A 15 5.54 8.33 4.98
N ARG A 16 6.45 9.20 5.42
CA ARG A 16 7.28 10.01 4.51
C ARG A 16 8.03 9.12 3.51
N GLY A 17 7.65 9.20 2.23
CA GLY A 17 8.25 8.39 1.16
C GLY A 17 7.71 6.97 1.02
N PHE A 18 6.67 6.60 1.75
CA PHE A 18 5.97 5.31 1.67
C PHE A 18 4.55 5.52 1.17
N HIS A 19 4.30 5.15 -0.08
CA HIS A 19 3.00 5.23 -0.72
C HIS A 19 2.41 3.83 -0.88
N ALA A 20 1.13 3.65 -0.56
CA ALA A 20 0.45 2.37 -0.68
C ALA A 20 -0.90 2.48 -1.37
N ARG A 21 -1.23 1.42 -2.11
CA ARG A 21 -2.59 1.08 -2.55
C ARG A 21 -3.08 -0.11 -1.73
N PHE A 22 -4.28 0.00 -1.18
CA PHE A 22 -4.85 -1.03 -0.33
C PHE A 22 -6.01 -1.74 -1.02
N VAL A 23 -5.98 -3.07 -0.96
CA VAL A 23 -7.10 -3.92 -1.33
C VAL A 23 -7.49 -4.73 -0.11
N HIS A 24 -8.78 -4.67 0.25
CA HIS A 24 -9.32 -5.37 1.39
C HIS A 24 -10.23 -6.51 0.90
N SER A 25 -10.03 -7.69 1.47
CA SER A 25 -11.05 -8.75 1.47
C SER A 25 -11.71 -8.79 2.85
N GLU A 26 -12.64 -9.72 3.05
CA GLU A 26 -13.34 -9.88 4.33
C GLU A 26 -12.38 -10.07 5.52
N ARG A 27 -11.24 -10.76 5.31
CA ARG A 27 -10.32 -11.15 6.40
C ARG A 27 -8.85 -10.91 6.09
N MET A 28 -8.55 -10.19 5.01
CA MET A 28 -7.18 -9.91 4.59
C MET A 28 -7.08 -8.48 4.06
N THR A 29 -5.94 -7.85 4.29
CA THR A 29 -5.53 -6.64 3.58
C THR A 29 -4.27 -6.94 2.79
N LEU A 30 -4.28 -6.58 1.50
CA LEU A 30 -3.10 -6.55 0.66
C LEU A 30 -2.70 -5.09 0.45
N ALA A 31 -1.43 -4.79 0.70
CA ALA A 31 -0.84 -3.48 0.47
C ALA A 31 0.20 -3.57 -0.65
N PHE A 32 0.00 -2.81 -1.72
CA PHE A 32 1.01 -2.62 -2.76
C PHE A 32 1.77 -1.33 -2.49
N TRP A 33 3.05 -1.45 -2.16
CA TRP A 33 3.89 -0.33 -1.77
C TRP A 33 4.74 0.19 -2.92
N ARG A 34 4.77 1.52 -3.06
CA ARG A 34 5.78 2.27 -3.81
C ARG A 34 6.61 3.04 -2.78
N VAL A 35 7.88 2.67 -2.65
CA VAL A 35 8.81 3.25 -1.70
C VAL A 35 9.78 4.16 -2.45
N ILE A 36 9.95 5.38 -1.97
CA ILE A 36 10.92 6.33 -2.50
C ILE A 36 12.32 5.91 -2.05
N ASP A 37 13.29 5.96 -2.96
CA ASP A 37 14.69 5.66 -2.65
C ASP A 37 15.21 6.49 -1.46
N GLY A 38 15.96 5.85 -0.58
CA GLY A 38 16.46 6.47 0.66
C GLY A 38 15.42 6.73 1.76
N ALA A 39 14.15 6.33 1.59
CA ALA A 39 13.16 6.44 2.67
C ALA A 39 13.43 5.43 3.79
N THR A 40 13.39 5.90 5.05
CA THR A 40 13.60 5.05 6.23
C THR A 40 12.26 4.62 6.82
N LEU A 41 12.00 3.32 6.86
CA LEU A 41 10.82 2.79 7.54
C LEU A 41 11.03 2.85 9.06
N PRO A 42 10.10 3.43 9.84
CA PRO A 42 10.18 3.38 11.29
C PRO A 42 10.01 1.93 11.79
N THR A 43 10.51 1.65 12.99
CA THR A 43 10.27 0.36 13.64
C THR A 43 8.80 0.19 13.95
N HIS A 44 8.25 -0.99 13.65
CA HIS A 44 6.86 -1.36 13.90
C HIS A 44 6.78 -2.79 14.49
N ALA A 45 5.66 -3.09 15.17
CA ALA A 45 5.35 -4.40 15.77
C ALA A 45 4.20 -5.09 15.02
#